data_AF-A0A7V6SLX9-F1
#
_entry.id   AF-A0A7V6SLX9-F1
#
_cell.length_a   1.000
_cell.length_b   1.000
_cell.length_c   1.000
_cell.angle_alpha   90.00
_cell.angle_beta   90.00
_cell.angle_gamma   90.00
#
_symmetry.space_group_name_H-M   'P 1'
#
loop_
_entity.id
_entity.type
_entity.pdbx_description
1 polymer ?
#
loop_
_entity_poly.entity_id
_entity_poly.type
_entity_poly.pdbx_seq_one_letter_code
_entity_poly.pdbx_strand_id
1 'polypeptide(L)'
;MNYTNPPVKSKADVFDWGRVISKFTKIDNLPRELPVSGSERERIISVYNRAIDQVRTDNTDVAMIALEKLSVRWPHFIESSCLYGLLLAKSQRFAEAEKQFEKVLLASPDANAAPMINEWRKEAREERIREEARDSSKRRREHKLLPVRASLASSGILQRAADEDGTGRVQMASRREQEEILRSGGDFRQGVDSSSTGTTKLVYGLLIAVIVASVLFLIFYFVIRPSIVANENRRTRLEWLEAALSEREEEDESISDILDAYKKAFGEIESEE
;
A
#
# COMPACT_ATOMS: atom_id res chain seq x y z
N MET A 1 13.21 7.87 -19.96
CA MET A 1 12.17 7.86 -18.92
C MET A 1 12.09 9.26 -18.31
N ASN A 2 11.12 10.06 -18.78
CA ASN A 2 10.90 11.41 -18.26
C ASN A 2 10.13 11.30 -16.95
N TYR A 3 10.77 11.70 -15.84
CA TYR A 3 10.09 11.91 -14.56
C TYR A 3 9.29 13.20 -14.64
N THR A 4 8.05 13.10 -15.11
CA THR A 4 7.07 14.17 -14.90
C THR A 4 6.69 14.16 -13.42
N ASN A 5 7.17 15.16 -12.67
CA ASN A 5 6.71 15.35 -11.30
C ASN A 5 5.17 15.49 -11.35
N PRO A 6 4.43 14.74 -10.53
CA PRO A 6 2.98 14.89 -10.46
C PRO A 6 2.68 16.34 -10.07
N PRO A 7 1.67 16.97 -10.71
CA PRO A 7 1.31 18.35 -10.44
C PRO A 7 1.03 18.51 -8.94
N VAL A 8 1.65 19.52 -8.33
CA VAL A 8 1.42 19.87 -6.93
C VAL A 8 0.01 20.46 -6.85
N LYS A 9 -0.97 19.59 -6.56
CA LYS A 9 -2.35 19.96 -6.21
C LYS A 9 -2.29 21.11 -5.19
N SER A 10 -3.02 22.21 -5.48
CA SER A 10 -3.09 23.35 -4.56
C SER A 10 -3.74 22.91 -3.24
N LYS A 11 -3.60 23.67 -2.13
CA LYS A 11 -4.29 23.33 -0.87
C LYS A 11 -5.83 23.17 -1.02
N ALA A 12 -6.41 23.67 -2.11
CA ALA A 12 -7.83 23.52 -2.45
C ALA A 12 -8.19 22.16 -3.08
N ASP A 13 -7.20 21.38 -3.54
CA ASP A 13 -7.38 20.07 -4.19
C ASP A 13 -7.12 18.88 -3.24
N VAL A 14 -6.92 19.14 -1.94
CA VAL A 14 -6.75 18.06 -0.96
C VAL A 14 -8.12 17.44 -0.70
N PHE A 15 -8.21 16.12 -0.89
CA PHE A 15 -9.46 15.38 -0.67
C PHE A 15 -9.93 15.55 0.78
N ASP A 16 -11.15 16.06 0.96
CA ASP A 16 -11.73 16.31 2.29
C ASP A 16 -12.37 15.03 2.85
N TRP A 17 -11.53 14.23 3.51
CA TRP A 17 -11.97 13.02 4.22
C TRP A 17 -13.04 13.32 5.26
N GLY A 18 -12.97 14.46 5.95
CA GLY A 18 -13.90 14.86 7.00
C GLY A 18 -15.32 15.06 6.47
N ARG A 19 -15.44 15.72 5.31
CA ARG A 19 -16.72 15.90 4.60
C ARG A 19 -17.35 14.59 4.14
N VAL A 20 -16.56 13.60 3.76
CA VAL A 20 -17.08 12.28 3.41
C VAL A 20 -17.56 11.54 4.66
N ILE A 21 -16.76 11.57 5.72
CA ILE A 21 -17.09 10.95 7.02
C ILE A 21 -18.38 11.56 7.60
N SER A 22 -18.60 12.86 7.46
CA SER A 22 -19.80 13.53 8.01
C SER A 22 -21.11 13.05 7.38
N LYS A 23 -21.08 12.39 6.22
CA LYS A 23 -22.26 11.80 5.58
C LYS A 23 -22.73 10.52 6.29
N PHE A 24 -21.88 9.89 7.08
CA PHE A 24 -22.25 8.69 7.82
C PHE A 24 -23.19 9.05 8.98
N THR A 25 -24.30 8.34 9.04
CA THR A 25 -25.35 8.54 10.04
C THR A 25 -25.60 7.25 10.81
N LYS A 26 -26.29 7.40 11.94
CA LYS A 26 -26.74 6.27 12.75
C LYS A 26 -27.75 5.47 11.96
N ILE A 27 -27.75 4.16 12.19
CA ILE A 27 -28.69 3.24 11.57
C ILE A 27 -29.60 2.64 12.63
N ASP A 28 -30.85 2.41 12.26
CA ASP A 28 -31.82 1.71 13.12
C ASP A 28 -31.94 0.23 12.77
N ASN A 29 -31.55 -0.16 11.55
CA ASN A 29 -31.62 -1.52 11.06
C ASN A 29 -30.34 -1.89 10.31
N LEU A 30 -29.86 -3.12 10.51
CA LEU A 30 -28.78 -3.69 9.69
C LEU A 30 -29.30 -4.05 8.30
N PRO A 31 -28.43 -4.04 7.27
CA PRO A 31 -28.71 -4.65 5.98
C PRO A 31 -29.30 -6.07 6.15
N ARG A 32 -30.30 -6.40 5.32
CA ARG A 32 -31.02 -7.68 5.41
C ARG A 32 -30.13 -8.90 5.12
N GLU A 33 -29.03 -8.67 4.41
CA GLU A 33 -28.11 -9.69 3.92
C GLU A 33 -27.15 -10.24 4.97
N LEU A 34 -27.09 -9.62 6.16
CA LEU A 34 -26.23 -10.09 7.26
C LEU A 34 -26.93 -11.21 8.05
N PRO A 35 -26.41 -12.46 8.02
CA PRO A 35 -26.99 -13.60 8.73
C PRO A 35 -26.60 -13.54 10.21
N VAL A 36 -27.27 -12.68 10.97
CA VAL A 36 -27.02 -12.47 12.40
C VAL A 36 -28.29 -12.66 13.22
N SER A 37 -28.13 -13.20 14.44
CA SER A 37 -29.23 -13.34 15.38
C SER A 37 -29.79 -11.97 15.81
N GLY A 38 -31.04 -11.92 16.30
CA GLY A 38 -31.65 -10.66 16.74
C GLY A 38 -30.84 -9.94 17.82
N SER A 39 -30.34 -10.68 18.81
CA SER A 39 -29.51 -10.13 19.88
C SER A 39 -28.15 -9.58 19.40
N GLU A 40 -27.55 -10.20 18.38
CA GLU A 40 -26.30 -9.71 17.79
C GLU A 40 -26.55 -8.48 16.92
N ARG A 41 -27.68 -8.45 16.20
CA ARG A 41 -28.09 -7.30 15.38
C ARG A 41 -28.14 -6.03 16.22
N GLU A 42 -28.79 -6.07 17.38
CA GLU A 42 -28.86 -4.94 18.32
C GLU A 42 -27.47 -4.52 18.81
N ARG A 43 -26.60 -5.48 19.13
CA ARG A 43 -25.22 -5.19 19.53
C ARG A 43 -24.41 -4.52 18.43
N ILE A 44 -24.52 -4.99 17.18
CA ILE A 44 -23.82 -4.39 16.04
C ILE A 44 -24.28 -2.94 15.84
N ILE A 45 -25.60 -2.72 15.83
CA ILE A 45 -26.19 -1.37 15.70
C ILE A 45 -25.69 -0.46 16.81
N SER A 46 -25.74 -0.93 18.07
CA SER A 46 -25.29 -0.15 19.22
C SER A 46 -23.80 0.21 19.12
N VAL A 47 -22.93 -0.75 18.77
CA VAL A 47 -21.49 -0.50 18.63
C VAL A 47 -21.21 0.47 17.48
N TYR A 48 -21.87 0.30 16.33
CA TYR A 48 -21.71 1.19 15.18
C TYR A 48 -22.20 2.61 15.49
N ASN A 49 -23.41 2.76 16.06
CA ASN A 49 -23.96 4.07 16.41
C ASN A 49 -23.13 4.77 17.48
N ARG A 50 -22.57 4.02 18.45
CA ARG A 50 -21.62 4.55 19.41
C ARG A 50 -20.33 5.01 18.72
N ALA A 51 -19.81 4.25 17.75
CA ALA A 51 -18.64 4.67 16.99
C ALA A 51 -18.89 5.99 16.23
N ILE A 52 -20.06 6.15 15.60
CA ILE A 52 -20.47 7.41 14.96
C ILE A 52 -20.45 8.58 15.95
N ASP A 53 -20.96 8.39 17.17
CA ASP A 53 -20.91 9.43 18.20
C ASP A 53 -19.47 9.76 18.59
N GLN A 54 -18.61 8.75 18.75
CA GLN A 54 -17.19 8.97 19.06
C GLN A 54 -16.47 9.72 17.94
N VAL A 55 -16.77 9.45 16.66
CA VAL A 55 -16.23 10.21 15.53
C VAL A 55 -16.65 11.68 15.58
N ARG A 56 -17.89 11.96 16.01
CA ARG A 56 -18.41 13.33 16.13
C ARG A 56 -17.83 14.09 17.32
N THR A 57 -17.48 13.40 18.40
CA THR A 57 -16.81 13.97 19.57
C THR A 57 -15.28 13.96 19.46
N ASP A 58 -14.74 13.73 18.25
CA ASP A 58 -13.31 13.64 17.92
C ASP A 58 -12.53 12.54 18.66
N ASN A 59 -13.22 11.59 19.30
CA ASN A 59 -12.64 10.40 19.90
C ASN A 59 -12.40 9.31 18.82
N THR A 60 -11.64 9.69 17.79
CA THR A 60 -11.47 8.90 16.56
C THR A 60 -10.82 7.55 16.83
N ASP A 61 -9.86 7.45 17.75
CA ASP A 61 -9.17 6.19 18.06
C ASP A 61 -10.11 5.11 18.63
N VAL A 62 -10.99 5.50 19.54
CA VAL A 62 -11.99 4.60 20.13
C VAL A 62 -12.98 4.13 19.07
N ALA A 63 -13.39 5.03 18.19
CA ALA A 63 -14.25 4.69 17.05
C ALA A 63 -13.55 3.70 16.11
N MET A 64 -12.28 3.93 15.78
CA MET A 64 -11.49 3.05 14.92
C MET A 64 -11.38 1.64 15.50
N ILE A 65 -11.09 1.47 16.80
CA ILE A 65 -11.02 0.15 17.45
C ILE A 65 -12.37 -0.57 17.37
N ALA A 66 -13.48 0.14 17.58
CA ALA A 66 -14.81 -0.45 17.52
C ALA A 66 -15.14 -0.91 16.09
N LEU A 67 -14.91 -0.04 15.09
CA LEU A 67 -15.19 -0.29 13.69
C LEU A 67 -14.27 -1.35 13.07
N GLU A 68 -13.01 -1.41 13.50
CA GLU A 68 -12.09 -2.48 13.12
C GLU A 68 -12.66 -3.85 13.48
N LYS A 69 -13.10 -4.02 14.74
CA LYS A 69 -13.72 -5.26 15.22
C LYS A 69 -14.98 -5.61 14.42
N LEU A 70 -15.79 -4.61 14.08
CA LEU A 70 -16.97 -4.82 13.24
C LEU A 70 -16.59 -5.29 11.84
N SER A 71 -15.59 -4.65 11.22
CA SER A 71 -15.15 -4.96 9.86
C SER A 71 -14.51 -6.35 9.71
N VAL A 72 -13.82 -6.82 10.75
CA VAL A 72 -13.20 -8.15 10.77
C VAL A 72 -14.27 -9.23 10.94
N ARG A 73 -15.21 -9.01 11.88
CA ARG A 73 -16.23 -10.03 12.21
C ARG A 73 -17.38 -10.06 11.21
N TRP A 74 -17.70 -8.92 10.60
CA TRP A 74 -18.77 -8.79 9.60
C TRP A 74 -18.27 -8.02 8.37
N PRO A 75 -17.48 -8.67 7.49
CA PRO A 75 -16.93 -8.01 6.30
C PRO A 75 -18.00 -7.47 5.35
N HIS A 76 -19.17 -8.11 5.30
CA HIS A 76 -20.32 -7.68 4.50
C HIS A 76 -21.07 -6.47 5.08
N PHE A 77 -20.73 -6.02 6.29
CA PHE A 77 -21.23 -4.74 6.79
C PHE A 77 -20.41 -3.59 6.17
N ILE A 78 -20.74 -3.27 4.92
CA ILE A 78 -19.97 -2.37 4.05
C ILE A 78 -19.83 -0.99 4.69
N GLU A 79 -20.89 -0.42 5.26
CA GLU A 79 -20.86 0.92 5.86
C GLU A 79 -19.84 1.03 6.99
N SER A 80 -19.79 0.04 7.89
CA SER A 80 -18.80 0.02 8.97
C SER A 80 -17.38 -0.12 8.44
N SER A 81 -17.18 -0.98 7.45
CA SER A 81 -15.86 -1.24 6.86
C SER A 81 -15.34 -0.03 6.08
N CYS A 82 -16.22 0.68 5.36
CA CYS A 82 -15.92 1.94 4.68
C CYS A 82 -15.57 3.04 5.68
N LEU A 83 -16.37 3.22 6.73
CA LEU A 83 -16.11 4.23 7.76
C LEU A 83 -14.76 4.00 8.42
N TYR A 84 -14.40 2.74 8.71
CA TYR A 84 -13.07 2.40 9.23
C TYR A 84 -11.95 2.82 8.26
N GLY A 85 -12.08 2.47 6.97
CA GLY A 85 -11.12 2.89 5.93
C GLY A 85 -10.97 4.40 5.81
N LEU A 86 -12.07 5.15 5.91
CA LEU A 86 -12.06 6.61 5.87
C LEU A 86 -11.38 7.23 7.11
N LEU A 87 -11.58 6.65 8.30
CA LEU A 87 -10.89 7.11 9.52
C LEU A 87 -9.39 6.83 9.47
N LEU A 88 -8.97 5.70 8.90
CA LEU A 88 -7.56 5.42 8.62
C LEU A 88 -6.97 6.49 7.69
N ALA A 89 -7.67 6.85 6.62
CA ALA A 89 -7.24 7.89 5.69
C ALA A 89 -7.18 9.28 6.36
N LYS A 90 -8.20 9.66 7.16
CA LYS A 90 -8.20 10.90 7.96
C LYS A 90 -6.98 10.97 8.90
N SER A 91 -6.58 9.82 9.45
CA SER A 91 -5.43 9.68 10.35
C SER A 91 -4.08 9.54 9.61
N GLN A 92 -4.03 9.82 8.30
CA GLN A 92 -2.85 9.72 7.45
C GLN A 92 -2.26 8.31 7.33
N ARG A 93 -3.01 7.27 7.72
CA ARG A 93 -2.63 5.85 7.57
C ARG A 93 -3.06 5.35 6.19
N PHE A 94 -2.59 6.01 5.13
CA PHE A 94 -3.08 5.82 3.77
C PHE A 94 -2.88 4.41 3.21
N ALA A 95 -1.77 3.76 3.55
CA ALA A 95 -1.49 2.38 3.14
C ALA A 95 -2.48 1.37 3.72
N GLU A 96 -2.93 1.60 4.96
CA GLU A 96 -3.91 0.75 5.62
C GLU A 96 -5.31 1.03 5.10
N ALA A 97 -5.63 2.31 4.86
CA ALA A 97 -6.88 2.72 4.23
C ALA A 97 -7.05 2.10 2.83
N GLU A 98 -6.03 2.17 1.98
CA GLU A 98 -6.02 1.57 0.65
C GLU A 98 -6.35 0.06 0.69
N LYS A 99 -5.65 -0.68 1.57
CA LYS A 99 -5.90 -2.11 1.79
C LYS A 99 -7.31 -2.39 2.31
N GLN A 100 -7.83 -1.53 3.19
CA GLN A 100 -9.16 -1.70 3.73
C GLN A 100 -10.23 -1.50 2.65
N PHE A 101 -10.11 -0.47 1.81
CA PHE A 101 -11.03 -0.28 0.69
C PHE A 101 -10.94 -1.42 -0.34
N GLU A 102 -9.76 -1.98 -0.57
CA GLU A 102 -9.61 -3.18 -1.40
C GLU A 102 -10.37 -4.37 -0.83
N LYS A 103 -10.26 -4.64 0.48
CA LYS A 103 -11.05 -5.69 1.15
C LYS A 103 -12.55 -5.45 1.01
N VAL A 104 -13.00 -4.21 1.15
CA VAL A 104 -14.41 -3.87 0.98
C VAL A 104 -14.88 -4.15 -0.44
N LEU A 105 -14.10 -3.77 -1.46
CA LEU A 105 -14.43 -4.06 -2.86
C LEU A 105 -14.48 -5.56 -3.15
N LEU A 106 -13.62 -6.36 -2.49
CA LEU A 106 -13.64 -7.82 -2.59
C LEU A 106 -14.88 -8.46 -1.92
N ALA A 107 -15.50 -7.77 -0.95
CA ALA A 107 -16.74 -8.22 -0.33
C ALA A 107 -17.98 -7.99 -1.20
N SER A 108 -17.80 -7.53 -2.45
CA SER A 108 -18.84 -7.26 -3.45
C SER A 108 -19.90 -6.27 -2.95
N PRO A 109 -19.53 -5.01 -2.71
CA PRO A 109 -20.48 -3.99 -2.32
C PRO A 109 -21.44 -3.68 -3.48
N ASP A 110 -22.59 -3.09 -3.16
CA ASP A 110 -23.60 -2.71 -4.14
C ASP A 110 -23.01 -1.93 -5.33
N ALA A 111 -23.60 -2.12 -6.52
CA ALA A 111 -23.18 -1.47 -7.76
C ALA A 111 -23.12 0.07 -7.65
N ASN A 112 -23.94 0.67 -6.78
CA ASN A 112 -23.95 2.11 -6.53
C ASN A 112 -22.83 2.57 -5.58
N ALA A 113 -22.39 1.72 -4.65
CA ALA A 113 -21.36 2.04 -3.66
C ALA A 113 -19.95 1.74 -4.17
N ALA A 114 -19.78 0.68 -4.96
CA ALA A 114 -18.50 0.26 -5.53
C ALA A 114 -17.69 1.38 -6.23
N PRO A 115 -18.27 2.22 -7.12
CA PRO A 115 -17.49 3.27 -7.78
C PRO A 115 -16.97 4.32 -6.79
N MET A 116 -17.78 4.70 -5.80
CA MET A 116 -17.41 5.65 -4.76
C MET A 116 -16.27 5.11 -3.88
N ILE A 117 -16.34 3.84 -3.48
CA ILE A 117 -15.31 3.18 -2.68
C ILE A 117 -13.99 3.08 -3.47
N ASN A 118 -14.07 2.80 -4.76
CA ASN A 118 -12.90 2.76 -5.64
C ASN A 118 -12.25 4.14 -5.79
N GLU A 119 -13.04 5.22 -5.82
CA GLU A 119 -12.52 6.60 -5.79
C GLU A 119 -11.75 6.87 -4.49
N TRP A 120 -12.33 6.54 -3.34
CA TRP A 120 -11.64 6.69 -2.04
C TRP A 120 -10.34 5.89 -1.97
N ARG A 121 -10.33 4.67 -2.52
CA ARG A 121 -9.12 3.84 -2.63
C ARG A 121 -8.04 4.53 -3.47
N LYS A 122 -8.41 5.11 -4.62
CA LYS A 122 -7.48 5.83 -5.50
C LYS A 122 -6.91 7.05 -4.81
N GLU A 123 -7.74 7.85 -4.14
CA GLU A 123 -7.30 9.02 -3.39
C GLU A 123 -6.36 8.65 -2.23
N ALA A 124 -6.67 7.59 -1.48
CA ALA A 124 -5.76 7.08 -0.45
C ALA A 124 -4.41 6.64 -1.05
N ARG A 125 -4.42 5.97 -2.21
CA ARG A 125 -3.20 5.58 -2.92
C ARG A 125 -2.38 6.78 -3.40
N GLU A 126 -3.04 7.82 -3.93
CA GLU A 126 -2.37 9.05 -4.36
C GLU A 126 -1.68 9.76 -3.18
N GLU A 127 -2.37 9.88 -2.05
CA GLU A 127 -1.80 10.49 -0.83
C GLU A 127 -0.62 9.68 -0.29
N ARG A 128 -0.72 8.34 -0.28
CA ARG A 128 0.39 7.45 0.10
C ARG A 128 1.63 7.70 -0.75
N ILE A 129 1.48 7.72 -2.08
CA ILE A 129 2.59 7.96 -3.01
C ILE A 129 3.20 9.34 -2.78
N ARG A 130 2.37 10.35 -2.51
CA ARG A 130 2.82 11.72 -2.23
C ARG A 130 3.61 11.79 -0.92
N GLU A 131 3.18 11.08 0.12
CA GLU A 131 3.88 11.00 1.38
C GLU A 131 5.23 10.27 1.25
N GLU A 132 5.26 9.12 0.56
CA GLU A 132 6.49 8.39 0.26
C GLU A 132 7.48 9.24 -0.55
N ALA A 133 7.00 10.02 -1.52
CA ALA A 133 7.81 10.95 -2.29
C ALA A 133 8.38 12.09 -1.40
N ARG A 134 7.60 12.60 -0.45
CA ARG A 134 8.06 13.61 0.52
C ARG A 134 9.12 13.02 1.45
N ASP A 135 8.92 11.82 1.98
CA ASP A 135 9.86 11.20 2.91
C ASP A 135 11.18 10.81 2.22
N SER A 136 11.11 10.22 1.03
CA SER A 136 12.31 9.90 0.23
C SER A 136 13.11 11.16 -0.15
N SER A 137 12.43 12.27 -0.46
CA SER A 137 13.07 13.56 -0.70
C SER A 137 13.78 14.11 0.55
N LYS A 138 13.12 14.04 1.72
CA LYS A 138 13.71 14.44 3.01
C LYS A 138 14.96 13.61 3.31
N ARG A 139 14.87 12.28 3.22
CA ARG A 139 16.00 11.36 3.44
C ARG A 139 17.16 11.64 2.49
N ARG A 140 16.88 11.91 1.20
CA ARG A 140 17.91 12.24 0.21
C ARG A 140 18.59 13.58 0.53
N ARG A 141 17.84 14.59 0.96
CA ARG A 141 18.40 15.87 1.41
C ARG A 141 19.26 15.69 2.65
N GLU A 142 18.77 14.94 3.63
CA GLU A 142 19.51 14.65 4.85
C GLU A 142 20.82 13.93 4.55
N HIS A 143 20.80 12.87 3.72
CA HIS A 143 22.01 12.15 3.32
C HIS A 143 23.05 13.07 2.66
N LYS A 144 22.63 14.04 1.83
CA LYS A 144 23.55 15.03 1.23
C LYS A 144 24.13 15.99 2.27
N LEU A 145 23.43 16.25 3.37
CA LEU A 145 23.86 17.13 4.45
C LEU A 145 24.72 16.40 5.50
N LEU A 146 24.70 15.07 5.56
CA LEU A 146 25.53 14.27 6.48
C LEU A 146 27.03 14.62 6.42
N PRO A 147 27.71 14.67 5.26
CA PRO A 147 29.14 15.00 5.23
C PRO A 147 29.42 16.44 5.68
N VAL A 148 28.52 17.38 5.36
CA VAL A 148 28.63 18.79 5.79
C VAL A 148 28.44 18.91 7.30
N ARG A 149 27.48 18.16 7.87
CA ARG A 149 27.28 18.09 9.33
C ARG A 149 28.48 17.43 10.02
N ALA A 150 29.04 16.37 9.44
CA ALA A 150 30.22 15.69 9.97
C ALA A 150 31.47 16.59 9.95
N SER A 151 31.69 17.34 8.87
CA SER A 151 32.82 18.28 8.78
C SER A 151 32.66 19.49 9.69
N LEU A 152 31.44 19.98 9.89
CA LEU A 152 31.15 21.06 10.83
C LEU A 152 31.22 20.62 12.30
N ALA A 153 30.90 19.34 12.59
CA ALA A 153 31.10 18.74 13.90
C ALA A 153 32.59 18.49 14.20
N SER A 154 33.36 18.00 13.23
CA SER A 154 34.80 17.73 13.40
C SER A 154 35.65 18.99 13.50
N SER A 155 35.18 20.11 12.94
CA SER A 155 35.82 21.42 13.05
C SER A 155 35.45 22.19 14.33
N GLY A 156 34.64 21.59 15.21
CA GLY A 156 34.17 22.25 16.45
C GLY A 156 33.21 23.43 16.21
N ILE A 157 32.69 23.59 14.98
CA ILE A 157 31.80 24.69 14.57
C ILE A 157 30.34 24.38 14.92
N LEU A 158 29.96 23.11 15.04
CA LEU A 158 28.63 22.69 15.52
C LEU A 158 28.73 21.93 16.84
N GLN A 159 28.24 22.55 17.91
CA GLN A 159 27.87 21.85 19.14
C GLN A 159 26.44 21.29 18.96
N ARG A 160 26.23 20.06 19.43
CA ARG A 160 24.92 19.41 19.50
C ARG A 160 23.95 20.35 20.23
N ALA A 161 22.94 20.86 19.54
CA ALA A 161 21.82 21.53 20.20
C ALA A 161 21.16 20.51 21.14
N ALA A 162 21.19 20.81 22.43
CA ALA A 162 20.47 20.05 23.44
C ALA A 162 18.96 20.20 23.18
N ASP A 163 18.24 19.09 23.19
CA ASP A 163 16.78 19.10 23.33
C ASP A 163 16.38 19.59 24.73
N GLU A 164 15.09 19.93 24.81
CA GLU A 164 14.31 20.66 25.82
C GLU A 164 14.50 20.34 27.31
N ASP A 165 15.14 19.23 27.70
CA ASP A 165 15.28 18.84 29.11
C ASP A 165 16.61 19.34 29.68
N GLY A 166 16.55 20.60 30.15
CA GLY A 166 17.69 21.41 30.56
C GLY A 166 18.63 20.78 31.59
N THR A 167 19.93 20.89 31.30
CA THR A 167 21.03 21.29 32.22
C THR A 167 22.40 21.08 31.55
N GLY A 168 22.57 21.53 30.30
CA GLY A 168 23.88 21.54 29.63
C GLY A 168 24.53 22.92 29.76
N ARG A 169 25.43 23.12 30.72
CA ARG A 169 26.26 24.34 30.77
C ARG A 169 27.24 24.30 29.61
N VAL A 170 27.14 25.27 28.71
CA VAL A 170 28.04 25.49 27.59
C VAL A 170 29.40 25.94 28.14
N GLN A 171 30.42 25.09 28.03
CA GLN A 171 31.80 25.52 28.17
C GLN A 171 32.38 25.73 26.77
N MET A 172 32.73 26.99 26.48
CA MET A 172 33.51 27.34 25.30
C MET A 172 34.92 26.78 25.48
N ALA A 173 35.47 26.13 24.46
CA ALA A 173 36.90 25.87 24.40
C ALA A 173 37.65 27.22 24.47
N SER A 174 38.66 27.29 25.33
CA SER A 174 39.38 28.53 25.62
C SER A 174 40.08 29.05 24.36
N ARG A 175 40.26 30.39 24.22
CA ARG A 175 41.06 30.99 23.13
C ARG A 175 42.47 30.37 23.00
N ARG A 176 43.00 29.80 24.08
CA ARG A 176 44.27 29.04 24.08
C ARG A 176 44.19 27.71 23.34
N GLU A 177 43.08 26.99 23.44
CA GLU A 177 42.88 25.69 22.75
C GLU A 177 42.63 25.89 21.24
N GLN A 178 41.99 27.00 20.87
CA GLN A 178 41.83 27.37 19.45
C GLN A 178 43.17 27.69 18.77
N GLU A 179 44.11 28.31 19.49
CA GLU A 179 45.43 28.68 18.97
C GLU A 179 46.40 27.49 18.90
N GLU A 180 46.26 26.53 19.81
CA GLU A 180 47.05 25.29 19.82
C GLU A 180 46.69 24.36 18.64
N ILE A 181 45.40 24.31 18.27
CA ILE A 181 44.91 23.55 17.10
C ILE A 181 45.35 24.18 15.76
N LEU A 182 45.38 25.52 15.68
CA LEU A 182 45.94 26.24 14.51
C LEU A 182 47.45 26.00 14.37
N ARG A 183 48.15 25.83 15.49
CA ARG A 183 49.60 25.57 15.53
C ARG A 183 49.95 24.11 15.28
N SER A 184 49.02 23.17 15.51
CA SER A 184 49.16 21.74 15.19
C SER A 184 48.59 21.35 13.81
N GLY A 185 48.05 22.29 13.03
CA GLY A 185 47.38 22.07 11.74
C GLY A 185 48.30 21.72 10.56
N GLY A 186 49.46 21.09 10.79
CA GLY A 186 50.43 20.74 9.75
C GLY A 186 50.49 19.26 9.35
N ASP A 187 50.04 18.32 10.19
CA ASP A 187 50.49 16.90 10.08
C ASP A 187 49.36 15.83 10.01
N PHE A 188 48.18 16.16 9.47
CA PHE A 188 47.15 15.15 9.14
C PHE A 188 47.11 14.80 7.64
N ARG A 189 48.28 14.58 7.05
CA ARG A 189 48.41 13.88 5.77
C ARG A 189 49.35 12.70 5.93
N GLN A 190 48.88 11.64 6.58
CA GLN A 190 49.51 10.33 6.48
C GLN A 190 48.47 9.25 6.25
N GLY A 191 48.79 8.36 5.32
CA GLY A 191 47.88 7.50 4.58
C GLY A 191 47.06 6.56 5.46
N VAL A 192 45.79 6.40 5.09
CA VAL A 192 45.08 5.15 5.33
C VAL A 192 45.19 4.36 4.04
N ASP A 193 46.12 3.41 4.05
CA ASP A 193 46.30 2.42 3.01
C ASP A 193 44.99 1.66 2.78
N SER A 194 44.55 1.69 1.53
CA SER A 194 43.52 0.81 0.99
C SER A 194 44.12 -0.56 0.67
N SER A 195 43.96 -1.53 1.56
CA SER A 195 44.32 -2.93 1.25
C SER A 195 43.57 -3.95 2.10
N SER A 196 42.32 -4.28 1.75
CA SER A 196 41.76 -5.65 1.76
C SER A 196 40.24 -5.69 1.51
N THR A 197 39.74 -5.35 0.31
CA THR A 197 38.30 -5.54 -0.01
C THR A 197 38.06 -6.01 -1.45
N GLY A 198 38.94 -6.87 -1.98
CA GLY A 198 38.74 -7.50 -3.29
C GLY A 198 37.84 -8.74 -3.25
N THR A 199 37.98 -9.56 -2.20
CA THR A 199 37.32 -10.88 -2.12
C THR A 199 35.93 -10.83 -1.50
N THR A 200 35.66 -9.92 -0.56
CA THR A 200 34.36 -9.83 0.10
C THR A 200 33.26 -9.32 -0.84
N LYS A 201 33.57 -8.35 -1.71
CA LYS A 201 32.59 -7.83 -2.70
C LYS A 201 32.16 -8.88 -3.72
N LEU A 202 33.07 -9.78 -4.13
CA LEU A 202 32.75 -10.88 -5.03
C LEU A 202 31.83 -11.91 -4.36
N VAL A 203 32.06 -12.23 -3.08
CA VAL A 203 31.21 -13.15 -2.30
C VAL A 203 29.80 -12.58 -2.11
N TYR A 204 29.67 -11.28 -1.79
CA TYR A 204 28.34 -10.65 -1.68
C TYR A 204 27.60 -10.59 -3.02
N GLY A 205 28.31 -10.34 -4.13
CA GLY A 205 27.72 -10.37 -5.47
C GLY A 205 27.16 -11.75 -5.83
N LEU A 206 27.89 -12.81 -5.49
CA LEU A 206 27.48 -14.19 -5.75
C LEU A 206 26.25 -14.58 -4.91
N LEU A 207 26.20 -14.19 -3.63
CA LEU A 207 25.04 -14.42 -2.77
C LEU A 207 23.77 -13.71 -3.28
N ILE A 208 23.89 -12.45 -3.71
CA ILE A 208 22.76 -11.70 -4.28
C ILE A 208 22.27 -12.38 -5.56
N ALA A 209 23.18 -12.80 -6.44
CA ALA A 209 22.83 -13.51 -7.67
C ALA A 209 22.06 -14.82 -7.39
N VAL A 210 22.49 -15.59 -6.39
CA VAL A 210 21.80 -16.82 -5.96
C VAL A 210 20.40 -16.52 -5.41
N ILE A 211 20.26 -15.49 -4.58
CA ILE A 211 18.94 -15.09 -4.04
C ILE A 211 18.00 -14.67 -5.18
N VAL A 212 18.47 -13.83 -6.10
CA VAL A 212 17.69 -13.38 -7.26
C VAL A 212 17.30 -14.56 -8.13
N ALA A 213 18.22 -15.48 -8.44
CA ALA A 213 17.93 -16.69 -9.20
C ALA A 213 16.88 -17.57 -8.50
N SER A 214 16.97 -17.71 -7.18
CA SER A 214 16.03 -18.50 -6.38
C SER A 214 14.63 -17.88 -6.36
N VAL A 215 14.53 -16.55 -6.26
CA VAL A 215 13.25 -15.82 -6.33
C VAL A 215 12.62 -15.95 -7.73
N LEU A 216 13.43 -15.78 -8.79
CA LEU A 216 12.96 -15.96 -10.16
C LEU A 216 12.48 -17.40 -10.41
N PHE A 217 13.19 -18.39 -9.87
CA PHE A 217 12.79 -19.79 -9.95
C PHE A 217 11.45 -20.05 -9.23
N LEU A 218 11.24 -19.46 -8.05
CA LEU A 218 9.97 -19.58 -7.33
C LEU A 218 8.81 -18.94 -8.10
N ILE A 219 9.01 -17.75 -8.67
CA ILE A 219 7.99 -17.09 -9.51
C ILE A 219 7.66 -17.96 -10.72
N PHE A 220 8.68 -18.48 -11.41
CA PHE A 220 8.48 -19.35 -12.56
C PHE A 220 7.72 -20.63 -12.19
N TYR A 221 8.10 -21.29 -11.09
CA TYR A 221 7.50 -22.54 -10.67
C TYR A 221 6.08 -22.39 -10.10
N PHE A 222 5.81 -21.34 -9.31
CA PHE A 222 4.52 -21.16 -8.64
C PHE A 222 3.52 -20.29 -9.40
N VAL A 223 3.96 -19.46 -10.33
CA VAL A 223 3.05 -18.56 -11.08
C VAL A 223 2.92 -19.02 -12.52
N ILE A 224 4.04 -19.20 -13.21
CA ILE A 224 4.03 -19.46 -14.66
C ILE A 224 3.61 -20.92 -14.94
N ARG A 225 4.23 -21.90 -14.28
CA ARG A 225 3.92 -23.32 -14.51
C ARG A 225 2.45 -23.68 -14.27
N PRO A 226 1.81 -23.35 -13.12
CA PRO A 226 0.40 -23.67 -12.93
C PRO A 226 -0.52 -22.88 -13.86
N SER A 227 -0.14 -21.67 -14.29
CA SER A 227 -0.92 -20.92 -15.27
C SER A 227 -0.94 -21.61 -16.65
N ILE A 228 0.17 -22.21 -17.07
CA ILE A 228 0.26 -22.97 -18.33
C ILE A 228 -0.56 -24.25 -18.24
N VAL A 229 -0.36 -25.05 -17.18
CA VAL A 229 -1.11 -26.31 -16.97
C VAL A 229 -2.60 -26.07 -16.79
N ALA A 230 -3.00 -25.00 -16.09
CA ALA A 230 -4.41 -24.62 -15.97
C ALA A 230 -5.00 -24.13 -17.29
N ASN A 231 -4.20 -23.60 -18.21
CA ASN A 231 -4.66 -23.21 -19.54
C ASN A 231 -4.84 -24.44 -20.45
N GLU A 232 -3.90 -25.39 -20.41
CA GLU A 232 -4.00 -26.66 -21.13
C GLU A 232 -5.26 -27.44 -20.71
N ASN A 233 -5.49 -27.59 -19.39
CA ASN A 233 -6.69 -28.24 -18.87
C ASN A 233 -7.99 -27.52 -19.27
N ARG A 234 -7.96 -26.19 -19.45
CA ARG A 234 -9.12 -25.42 -19.92
C ARG A 234 -9.37 -25.71 -21.40
N ARG A 235 -8.33 -25.73 -22.23
CA ARG A 235 -8.44 -26.07 -23.65
C ARG A 235 -8.99 -27.48 -23.87
N THR A 236 -8.42 -28.48 -23.20
CA THR A 236 -8.90 -29.87 -23.32
C THR A 236 -10.35 -30.04 -22.87
N ARG A 237 -10.80 -29.30 -21.84
CA ARG A 237 -12.20 -29.31 -21.41
C ARG A 237 -13.13 -28.64 -22.41
N LEU A 238 -12.69 -27.56 -23.04
CA LEU A 238 -13.45 -26.86 -24.08
C LEU A 238 -13.56 -27.72 -25.33
N GLU A 239 -12.46 -28.33 -25.79
CA GLU A 239 -12.44 -29.28 -26.92
C GLU A 239 -13.38 -30.47 -26.67
N TRP A 240 -13.38 -31.01 -25.45
CA TRP A 240 -14.31 -32.09 -25.09
C TRP A 240 -15.78 -31.63 -25.10
N LEU A 241 -16.07 -30.42 -24.59
CA LEU A 241 -17.42 -29.86 -24.60
C LEU A 241 -17.91 -29.58 -26.02
N GLU A 242 -17.04 -29.07 -26.88
CA GLU A 242 -17.34 -28.84 -28.30
C GLU A 242 -17.66 -30.17 -29.01
N ALA A 243 -16.83 -31.19 -28.82
CA ALA A 243 -17.07 -32.52 -29.38
C ALA A 243 -18.40 -33.14 -28.87
N ALA A 244 -18.67 -33.03 -27.57
CA ALA A 244 -19.88 -33.57 -26.96
C ALA A 244 -21.17 -32.83 -27.38
N LEU A 245 -21.06 -31.53 -27.70
CA LEU A 245 -22.19 -30.73 -28.20
C LEU A 245 -22.41 -30.98 -29.70
N SER A 246 -21.35 -31.10 -30.50
CA SER A 246 -21.47 -31.44 -31.93
C SER A 246 -22.04 -32.83 -32.17
N GLU A 247 -21.80 -33.81 -31.30
CA GLU A 247 -22.44 -35.13 -31.39
C GLU A 247 -23.96 -35.08 -31.13
N ARG A 248 -24.43 -34.07 -30.37
CA ARG A 248 -25.85 -33.88 -30.03
C ARG A 248 -26.54 -32.80 -30.86
N GLU A 249 -25.82 -32.23 -31.82
CA GLU A 249 -26.29 -31.16 -32.70
C GLU A 249 -27.49 -31.61 -33.57
N GLU A 250 -27.57 -32.91 -33.88
CA GLU A 250 -28.68 -33.48 -34.65
C GLU A 250 -29.98 -33.67 -33.83
N GLU A 251 -29.91 -33.66 -32.50
CA GLU A 251 -31.05 -33.97 -31.63
C GLU A 251 -31.80 -32.72 -31.13
N ASP A 252 -31.14 -31.56 -31.05
CA ASP A 252 -31.69 -30.37 -30.39
C ASP A 252 -31.28 -29.06 -31.11
N GLU A 253 -32.25 -28.42 -31.77
CA GLU A 253 -32.09 -27.17 -32.55
C GLU A 253 -31.55 -26.01 -31.68
N SER A 254 -31.76 -26.07 -30.37
CA SER A 254 -31.22 -25.10 -29.42
C SER A 254 -29.69 -25.22 -29.25
N ILE A 255 -29.12 -26.42 -29.45
CA ILE A 255 -27.69 -26.69 -29.33
C ILE A 255 -26.95 -26.22 -30.58
N SER A 256 -27.53 -26.40 -31.77
CA SER A 256 -26.96 -25.89 -33.03
C SER A 256 -26.84 -24.37 -33.03
N ASP A 257 -27.86 -23.65 -32.55
CA ASP A 257 -27.83 -22.19 -32.47
C ASP A 257 -26.72 -21.68 -31.53
N ILE A 258 -26.46 -22.39 -30.42
CA ILE A 258 -25.40 -22.05 -29.47
C ILE A 258 -24.02 -22.32 -30.08
N LEU A 259 -23.85 -23.45 -30.78
CA LEU A 259 -22.60 -23.79 -31.47
C LEU A 259 -22.28 -22.81 -32.59
N ASP A 260 -23.27 -22.40 -33.38
CA ASP A 260 -23.10 -21.40 -34.43
C ASP A 260 -22.74 -20.02 -33.87
N ALA A 261 -23.39 -19.61 -32.77
CA ALA A 261 -23.03 -18.37 -32.08
C ALA A 261 -21.60 -18.42 -31.51
N TYR A 262 -21.18 -19.57 -30.97
CA TYR A 262 -19.82 -19.78 -30.47
C TYR A 262 -18.77 -19.74 -31.59
N LYS A 263 -18.98 -20.50 -32.67
CA LYS A 263 -18.08 -20.52 -33.86
C LYS A 263 -17.97 -19.14 -34.49
N LYS A 264 -19.07 -18.37 -34.56
CA LYS A 264 -19.05 -16.99 -35.06
C LYS A 264 -18.29 -16.02 -34.16
N ALA A 265 -18.35 -16.22 -32.85
CA ALA A 265 -17.68 -15.33 -31.90
C ALA A 265 -16.18 -15.62 -31.73
N PHE A 266 -15.76 -16.87 -31.95
CA PHE A 266 -14.40 -17.31 -31.60
C PHE A 266 -13.66 -18.08 -32.71
N GLY A 267 -14.32 -18.50 -33.79
CA GLY A 267 -13.76 -19.34 -34.85
C GLY A 267 -12.94 -18.61 -35.92
N GLU A 268 -12.98 -17.27 -36.00
CA GLU A 268 -12.18 -16.50 -36.98
C GLU A 268 -10.69 -16.34 -36.60
N ILE A 269 -10.26 -16.86 -35.45
CA ILE A 269 -8.88 -16.65 -34.95
C ILE A 269 -7.91 -17.76 -35.41
N GLU A 270 -8.39 -18.85 -36.01
CA GLU A 270 -7.54 -19.99 -36.42
C GLU A 270 -7.07 -20.00 -37.89
N SER A 271 -7.33 -18.94 -38.68
CA SER A 271 -6.92 -18.89 -40.10
C SER A 271 -5.88 -17.81 -40.44
N GLU A 272 -4.85 -17.63 -39.60
CA GLU A 272 -3.60 -16.96 -40.01
C GLU A 272 -2.39 -17.69 -39.41
N GLU A 273 -2.00 -18.81 -40.04
CA GLU A 273 -0.60 -19.23 -40.20
C GLU A 273 -0.26 -19.32 -41.69
#